data_AF-A0A326G7F1-F1
#
_entry.id   AF-A0A326G7F1-F1
#
_cell.length_a   1.000
_cell.length_b   1.000
_cell.length_c   1.000
_cell.angle_alpha   90.00
_cell.angle_beta   90.00
_cell.angle_gamma   90.00
#
_symmetry.space_group_name_H-M   'P 1'
#
loop_
_entity.id
_entity.type
_entity.pdbx_description
1 polymer ?
#
loop_
_entity_poly.entity_id
_entity_poly.type
_entity_poly.pdbx_seq_one_letter_code
_entity_poly.pdbx_strand_id
1 'polypeptide(L)'
;MFLRTTSSALAVIALTAPAFAEVTPAQVWQNWVDYYKANGYTVTEGSREEAGETLTLKNVVMAASAPDNEGGVEFTMPEVTLT
;
A
#
# COMPACT_ATOMS: atom_id res chain seq x y z
N MET A 1 27.66 -10.84 -47.53
CA MET A 1 26.36 -10.55 -48.15
C MET A 1 25.46 -9.96 -47.07
N PHE A 2 25.18 -8.66 -47.14
CA PHE A 2 24.33 -7.95 -46.18
C PHE A 2 22.86 -8.18 -46.53
N LEU A 3 22.12 -8.87 -45.67
CA LEU A 3 20.67 -8.99 -45.80
C LEU A 3 20.01 -7.92 -44.91
N ARG A 4 19.54 -6.87 -45.58
CA ARG A 4 18.60 -5.90 -45.03
C ARG A 4 17.22 -6.54 -45.07
N THR A 5 16.60 -6.77 -43.91
CA THR A 5 15.18 -7.11 -43.85
C THR A 5 14.49 -6.10 -42.94
N THR A 6 13.96 -5.06 -43.58
CA THR A 6 12.83 -4.27 -43.10
C THR A 6 11.71 -5.21 -42.68
N SER A 7 11.40 -5.28 -41.38
CA SER A 7 10.04 -5.49 -40.85
C SER A 7 10.12 -5.84 -39.38
N SER A 8 9.64 -4.94 -38.52
CA SER A 8 8.70 -5.25 -37.42
C SER A 8 8.59 -4.04 -36.49
N ALA A 9 8.02 -2.94 -36.97
CA ALA A 9 7.52 -1.87 -36.09
C ALA A 9 6.19 -2.26 -35.38
N LEU A 10 5.65 -3.45 -35.66
CA LEU A 10 4.34 -3.91 -35.17
C LEU A 10 4.40 -4.74 -33.88
N ALA A 11 5.58 -5.10 -33.37
CA ALA A 11 5.71 -5.88 -32.13
C ALA A 11 5.53 -5.03 -30.85
N VAL A 12 5.47 -3.69 -30.97
CA VAL A 12 5.36 -2.76 -29.82
C VAL A 12 3.90 -2.42 -29.47
N ILE A 13 2.93 -3.25 -29.87
CA ILE A 13 1.52 -3.07 -29.46
C ILE A 13 1.13 -4.09 -28.38
N ALA A 14 1.91 -5.17 -28.19
CA ALA A 14 1.62 -6.16 -27.15
C ALA A 14 2.00 -5.72 -25.71
N LEU A 15 2.59 -4.52 -25.54
CA LEU A 15 2.94 -3.95 -24.23
C LEU A 15 1.89 -2.97 -23.70
N THR A 16 0.70 -2.90 -24.29
CA THR A 16 -0.43 -2.15 -23.72
C THR A 16 -1.22 -2.98 -22.71
N ALA A 17 -0.59 -3.94 -22.02
CA ALA A 17 -1.12 -4.35 -20.73
C ALA A 17 -1.18 -3.05 -19.92
N PRO A 18 -2.37 -2.63 -19.45
CA PRO A 18 -2.46 -1.43 -18.66
C PRO A 18 -1.51 -1.64 -17.49
N ALA A 19 -0.45 -0.84 -17.45
CA ALA A 19 0.32 -0.62 -16.25
C ALA A 19 -0.63 0.16 -15.31
N PHE A 20 -1.67 -0.53 -14.82
CA PHE A 20 -2.15 -0.25 -13.49
C PHE A 20 -0.87 -0.31 -12.67
N ALA A 21 -0.47 0.80 -12.05
CA ALA A 21 0.42 0.69 -10.92
C ALA A 21 -0.29 -0.32 -10.03
N GLU A 22 0.22 -1.55 -9.98
CA GLU A 22 -0.42 -2.65 -9.28
C GLU A 22 -0.20 -2.33 -7.80
N VAL A 23 -1.02 -1.39 -7.29
CA VAL A 23 -0.95 -0.92 -5.92
C VAL A 23 -1.55 -2.04 -5.11
N THR A 24 -0.67 -2.88 -4.60
CA THR A 24 -1.04 -3.97 -3.71
C THR A 24 -1.75 -3.40 -2.48
N PRO A 25 -2.69 -4.14 -1.86
CA PRO A 25 -3.29 -3.75 -0.59
C PRO A 25 -2.25 -3.39 0.49
N ALA A 26 -1.10 -4.09 0.47
CA ALA A 26 0.06 -3.81 1.29
C ALA A 26 0.64 -2.40 1.08
N GLN A 27 0.73 -1.94 -0.17
CA GLN A 27 1.18 -0.58 -0.49
C GLN A 27 0.16 0.47 -0.06
N VAL A 28 -1.14 0.20 -0.21
CA VAL A 28 -2.20 1.10 0.29
C VAL A 28 -2.07 1.27 1.79
N TRP A 29 -1.94 0.16 2.52
CA TRP A 29 -1.76 0.18 3.97
C TRP A 29 -0.52 0.95 4.39
N GLN A 30 0.62 0.68 3.74
CA GLN A 30 1.88 1.36 4.04
C GLN A 30 1.76 2.88 3.85
N ASN A 31 1.13 3.32 2.76
CA ASN A 31 0.88 4.74 2.50
C ASN A 31 0.03 5.39 3.60
N TRP A 32 -0.97 4.68 4.13
CA TRP A 32 -1.78 5.17 5.24
C TRP A 32 -0.96 5.29 6.51
N VAL A 33 -0.19 4.26 6.87
CA VAL A 33 0.71 4.27 8.03
C VAL A 33 1.68 5.45 7.94
N ASP A 34 2.31 5.66 6.79
CA ASP A 34 3.27 6.73 6.58
C ASP A 34 2.60 8.11 6.66
N TYR A 35 1.39 8.25 6.11
CA TYR A 35 0.58 9.46 6.26
C TYR A 35 0.27 9.74 7.74
N TYR A 36 -0.20 8.75 8.51
CA TYR A 36 -0.50 8.93 9.93
C TYR A 36 0.75 9.29 10.73
N LYS A 37 1.89 8.64 10.47
CA LYS A 37 3.19 8.97 11.08
C LYS A 37 3.64 10.39 10.76
N ALA A 38 3.50 10.82 9.51
CA ALA A 38 3.82 12.19 9.10
C ALA A 38 2.94 13.23 9.81
N ASN A 39 1.72 12.87 10.18
CA ASN A 39 0.80 13.70 10.95
C ASN A 39 0.98 13.58 12.48
N GLY A 40 2.01 12.87 12.96
CA GLY A 40 2.33 12.75 14.39
C GLY A 40 1.62 11.61 15.13
N TYR A 41 0.96 10.69 14.41
CA TYR A 41 0.34 9.51 14.98
C TYR A 41 1.29 8.31 14.93
N THR A 42 1.21 7.45 15.95
CA THR A 42 1.88 6.14 15.95
C THR A 42 0.89 5.07 15.57
N VAL A 43 1.21 4.25 14.56
CA VAL A 43 0.39 3.11 14.14
C VAL A 43 1.10 1.82 14.52
N THR A 44 0.39 0.93 15.23
CA THR A 44 0.86 -0.38 15.65
C THR A 44 -0.09 -1.45 15.12
N GLU A 45 0.46 -2.47 14.47
CA GLU A 45 -0.31 -3.59 13.91
C GLU A 45 -0.26 -4.78 14.88
N GLY A 46 -1.40 -5.38 15.21
CA GLY A 46 -1.45 -6.58 16.04
C GLY A 46 -1.15 -7.86 15.25
N SER A 47 -1.95 -8.12 14.21
CA SER A 47 -1.70 -9.24 13.29
C SER A 47 -1.98 -8.83 11.85
N ARG A 48 -1.22 -9.42 10.93
CA ARG A 48 -1.30 -9.17 9.49
C ARG A 48 -1.43 -10.49 8.74
N GLU A 49 -2.47 -10.61 7.93
CA GLU A 49 -2.75 -11.77 7.09
C GLU A 49 -2.82 -11.30 5.63
N GLU A 50 -1.93 -11.82 4.78
CA GLU A 50 -1.87 -11.48 3.36
C GLU A 50 -2.32 -12.69 2.55
N ALA A 51 -3.41 -12.55 1.80
CA ALA A 51 -4.02 -13.58 0.98
C ALA A 51 -4.15 -13.08 -0.47
N GLY A 52 -3.08 -13.21 -1.25
CA GLY A 52 -3.04 -12.80 -2.65
C GLY A 52 -3.28 -11.29 -2.81
N GLU A 53 -4.48 -10.93 -3.27
CA GLU A 53 -4.94 -9.55 -3.46
C GLU A 53 -5.72 -9.02 -2.24
N THR A 54 -5.69 -9.72 -1.11
CA THR A 54 -6.37 -9.28 0.11
C THR A 54 -5.38 -9.14 1.26
N LEU A 55 -5.46 -8.02 1.98
CA LEU A 55 -4.73 -7.77 3.21
C LEU A 55 -5.72 -7.59 4.36
N THR A 56 -5.65 -8.47 5.35
CA THR A 56 -6.43 -8.37 6.59
C THR A 56 -5.49 -8.03 7.75
N LEU A 57 -5.77 -6.93 8.42
CA LEU A 57 -5.06 -6.45 9.60
C LEU A 57 -6.00 -6.53 10.78
N LYS A 58 -5.52 -7.02 11.92
CA LYS A 58 -6.33 -7.06 13.15
C LYS A 58 -5.64 -6.33 14.28
N ASN A 59 -6.45 -5.77 15.17
CA ASN A 59 -6.01 -5.02 16.34
C ASN A 59 -5.00 -3.92 15.97
N VAL A 60 -5.33 -3.11 14.96
CA VAL A 60 -4.53 -1.94 14.61
C VAL A 60 -4.80 -0.87 15.66
N VAL A 61 -3.74 -0.40 16.31
CA VAL A 61 -3.80 0.68 17.29
C VAL A 61 -3.17 1.93 16.69
N MET A 62 -3.91 3.03 16.67
CA MET A 62 -3.43 4.36 16.31
C MET A 62 -3.44 5.25 17.52
N ALA A 63 -2.28 5.78 17.90
CA ALA A 63 -2.12 6.63 19.07
C ALA A 63 -1.58 8.01 18.68
N ALA A 64 -2.22 9.07 19.15
CA ALA A 64 -1.73 10.43 19.09
C ALA A 64 -1.24 10.85 20.48
N SER A 65 0.01 11.30 20.58
CA SER A 65 0.52 11.90 21.82
C SER A 65 0.30 13.41 21.77
N ALA A 66 -0.45 13.96 22.72
CA ALA A 66 -0.54 15.41 22.86
C ALA A 66 0.81 15.94 23.40
N PRO A 67 1.34 17.04 22.83
CA PRO A 67 2.66 17.55 23.20
C PRO A 67 2.78 18.04 24.66
N ASP A 68 1.66 18.28 25.37
CA ASP A 68 1.64 18.89 26.70
C ASP A 68 1.12 17.99 27.84
N ASN A 69 1.19 16.65 27.69
CA ASN A 69 0.70 15.68 28.69
C ASN A 69 -0.81 15.80 29.02
N GLU A 70 -1.59 16.49 28.19
CA GLU A 70 -3.06 16.62 28.32
C GLU A 70 -3.84 15.33 27.95
N GLY A 71 -3.16 14.18 27.96
CA GLY A 71 -3.70 12.90 27.54
C GLY A 71 -3.45 12.60 26.06
N GLY A 72 -3.27 11.33 25.74
CA GLY A 72 -3.20 10.83 24.38
C GLY A 72 -4.56 10.32 23.91
N VAL A 73 -4.80 10.35 22.61
CA VAL A 73 -5.96 9.68 22.01
C VAL A 73 -5.46 8.36 21.42
N GLU A 74 -6.03 7.26 21.91
CA GLU A 74 -5.80 5.93 21.35
C GLU A 74 -7.08 5.47 20.64
N PHE A 75 -6.92 5.03 19.40
CA PHE A 75 -7.99 4.44 18.61
C PHE A 75 -7.59 3.03 18.21
N THR A 76 -8.39 2.05 18.60
CA THR A 76 -8.18 0.65 18.23
C THR A 76 -9.19 0.24 17.16
N MET A 77 -8.68 -0.19 16.01
CA MET A 77 -9.45 -0.86 14.97
C MET A 77 -9.32 -2.37 15.15
N PRO A 78 -10.42 -3.09 15.43
CA PRO A 78 -10.37 -4.54 15.61
C PRO A 78 -9.98 -5.27 14.32
N GLU A 79 -10.44 -4.80 13.16
CA GLU A 79 -10.14 -5.40 11.86
C GLU A 79 -10.18 -4.35 10.73
N VAL A 80 -9.24 -4.46 9.78
CA VAL A 80 -9.18 -3.71 8.53
C VAL A 80 -8.91 -4.70 7.41
N THR A 81 -9.76 -4.72 6.39
CA THR A 81 -9.58 -5.57 5.20
C THR A 81 -9.46 -4.68 3.97
N LEU A 82 -8.38 -4.86 3.21
CA LEU A 82 -8.07 -4.15 1.97
C LEU A 82 -8.05 -5.17 0.83
N THR A 83 -8.76 -4.87 -0.27
CA THR A 83 -8.92 -5.71 -1.46
C THR A 83 -8.72 -4.87 -2.72
#